data_AF-A0A2H0YT23-F1
#
_entry.id   AF-A0A2H0YT23-F1
#
_cell.length_a   1.000
_cell.length_b   1.000
_cell.length_c   1.000
_cell.angle_alpha   90.00
_cell.angle_beta   90.00
_cell.angle_gamma   90.00
#
_symmetry.space_group_name_H-M   'P 1'
#
loop_
_entity.id
_entity.type
_entity.pdbx_description
1 polymer ?
#
loop_
_entity_poly.entity_id
_entity_poly.type
_entity_poly.pdbx_seq_one_letter_code
_entity_poly.pdbx_strand_id
1 'polypeptide(L)'
;MVKILEQIEKVRDFINSPRKRQLLFEQTADWNKLCSSLDVVGDTELAIESYLKDIKPRSVGETYLAIYGILQVLFVQQNAVQHIAESLHLQYEADLLLLEIRKVICTPKSGHNVSPFCNLNQG
;
A
#
# COMPACT_ATOMS: atom_id res chain seq x y z
N MET A 1 3.56 17.57 2.01
CA MET A 1 3.09 16.19 2.24
C MET A 1 4.32 15.28 2.33
N VAL A 2 5.24 15.56 3.27
CA VAL A 2 6.59 14.94 3.33
C VAL A 2 6.70 13.90 4.45
N LYS A 3 5.68 13.82 5.32
CA LYS A 3 5.74 13.05 6.57
C LYS A 3 5.82 11.54 6.34
N ILE A 4 5.12 10.97 5.37
CA ILE A 4 5.10 9.50 5.16
C ILE A 4 6.46 9.02 4.66
N LEU A 5 7.02 9.66 3.63
CA LEU A 5 8.34 9.30 3.10
C LEU A 5 9.44 9.41 4.17
N GLU A 6 9.41 10.43 5.01
CA GLU A 6 10.35 10.54 6.15
C GLU A 6 10.20 9.37 7.16
N GLN A 7 8.99 8.87 7.41
CA GLN A 7 8.79 7.72 8.28
C GLN A 7 9.27 6.42 7.62
N ILE A 8 9.06 6.25 6.32
CA ILE A 8 9.57 5.10 5.56
C ILE A 8 11.09 5.05 5.62
N GLU A 9 11.76 6.18 5.42
CA GLU A 9 13.22 6.26 5.52
C GLU A 9 13.71 5.90 6.92
N LYS A 10 13.05 6.36 7.98
CA LYS A 10 13.37 5.95 9.36
C LYS A 10 13.22 4.44 9.58
N VAL A 11 12.17 3.84 9.00
CA VAL A 11 11.98 2.39 9.07
C VAL A 11 13.10 1.68 8.30
N ARG A 12 13.44 2.13 7.08
CA ARG A 12 14.55 1.60 6.27
C ARG A 12 15.88 1.67 6.99
N ASP A 13 16.20 2.80 7.62
CA ASP A 13 17.43 2.96 8.40
C ASP A 13 17.48 2.02 9.60
N PHE A 14 16.35 1.88 10.30
CA PHE A 14 16.23 1.01 11.47
C PHE A 14 16.44 -0.46 11.11
N ILE A 15 15.82 -0.94 10.03
CA ILE A 15 15.90 -2.34 9.61
C ILE A 15 17.26 -2.67 8.98
N ASN A 16 17.92 -1.69 8.34
CA ASN A 16 19.25 -1.86 7.77
C ASN A 16 20.38 -1.84 8.82
N SER A 17 20.09 -1.64 10.11
CA SER A 17 21.12 -1.76 11.14
C SER A 17 21.74 -3.18 11.17
N PRO A 18 23.08 -3.33 11.18
CA PRO A 18 23.74 -4.63 11.00
C PRO A 18 23.27 -5.73 11.95
N ARG A 19 22.99 -5.38 13.21
CA ARG A 19 22.53 -6.30 14.26
C ARG A 19 21.10 -6.81 14.02
N LYS A 20 20.23 -6.02 13.38
CA LYS A 20 18.83 -6.40 13.10
C LYS A 20 18.68 -7.12 11.77
N ARG A 21 19.51 -6.77 10.79
CA ARG A 21 19.66 -7.56 9.58
C ARG A 21 19.92 -9.02 9.92
N GLN A 22 20.83 -9.30 10.84
CA GLN A 22 21.17 -10.68 11.21
C GLN A 22 20.00 -11.45 11.86
N LEU A 23 19.17 -10.78 12.67
CA LEU A 23 17.98 -11.38 13.30
C LEU A 23 16.82 -11.60 12.30
N LEU A 24 16.66 -10.69 11.34
CA LEU A 24 15.59 -10.74 10.34
C LEU A 24 15.95 -11.63 9.12
N PHE A 25 17.24 -11.84 8.86
CA PHE A 25 17.71 -12.75 7.80
C PHE A 25 17.39 -14.23 8.08
N GLU A 26 17.11 -14.59 9.34
CA GLU A 26 16.63 -15.94 9.69
C GLU A 26 15.18 -16.18 9.18
N GLN A 27 14.43 -15.11 8.87
CA GLN A 27 13.07 -15.13 8.31
C GLN A 27 13.04 -14.38 6.97
N THR A 28 13.75 -14.91 5.98
CA THR A 28 13.93 -14.29 4.66
C THR A 28 12.61 -13.92 3.95
N ALA A 29 11.54 -14.69 4.17
CA ALA A 29 10.22 -14.41 3.60
C ALA A 29 9.63 -13.10 4.15
N ASP A 30 9.62 -12.91 5.47
CA ASP A 30 9.09 -11.71 6.12
C ASP A 30 9.95 -10.48 5.82
N TRP A 31 11.27 -10.67 5.72
CA TRP A 31 12.19 -9.61 5.29
C TRP A 31 11.89 -9.12 3.87
N ASN A 32 11.71 -10.05 2.91
CA ASN A 32 11.39 -9.69 1.53
C ASN A 32 10.02 -9.02 1.43
N LYS A 33 9.03 -9.52 2.17
CA LYS A 33 7.69 -8.92 2.26
C LYS A 33 7.75 -7.49 2.81
N LEU A 34 8.53 -7.26 3.86
CA LEU A 34 8.75 -5.94 4.45
C LEU A 34 9.39 -4.96 3.46
N CYS A 35 10.50 -5.35 2.83
CA CYS A 35 11.19 -4.49 1.84
C CYS A 35 10.29 -4.14 0.67
N SER A 36 9.63 -5.13 0.07
CA SER A 36 8.70 -4.90 -1.04
C SER A 36 7.53 -4.02 -0.62
N SER A 37 7.01 -4.18 0.58
CA SER A 37 5.91 -3.35 1.07
C SER A 37 6.33 -1.90 1.32
N LEU A 38 7.55 -1.66 1.84
CA LEU A 38 8.11 -0.31 1.99
C LEU A 38 8.27 0.39 0.62
N ASP A 39 8.71 -0.34 -0.40
CA ASP A 39 8.82 0.18 -1.77
C ASP A 39 7.44 0.56 -2.33
N VAL A 40 6.43 -0.30 -2.15
CA VAL A 40 5.05 -0.02 -2.56
C VAL A 40 4.48 1.23 -1.88
N VAL A 41 4.74 1.44 -0.59
CA VAL A 41 4.29 2.69 0.07
C VAL A 41 4.98 3.91 -0.57
N GLY A 42 6.27 3.81 -0.89
CA GLY A 42 6.99 4.88 -1.60
C GLY A 42 6.42 5.18 -3.00
N ASP A 43 6.17 4.15 -3.80
CA ASP A 43 5.62 4.29 -5.15
C ASP A 43 4.20 4.88 -5.14
N THR A 44 3.38 4.44 -4.18
CA THR A 44 2.01 4.93 -4.03
C THR A 44 1.97 6.39 -3.57
N GLU A 45 2.86 6.81 -2.68
CA GLU A 45 3.00 8.24 -2.31
C GLU A 45 3.36 9.10 -3.52
N LEU A 46 4.31 8.66 -4.36
CA LEU A 46 4.69 9.38 -5.59
C LEU A 46 3.50 9.51 -6.56
N ALA A 47 2.70 8.46 -6.69
CA ALA A 47 1.49 8.47 -7.51
C ALA A 47 0.40 9.39 -6.95
N ILE A 48 0.18 9.39 -5.63
CA ILE A 48 -0.75 10.30 -4.94
C ILE A 48 -0.33 11.75 -5.15
N GLU A 49 0.96 12.06 -4.96
CA GLU A 49 1.47 13.41 -5.18
C GLU A 49 1.26 13.87 -6.62
N SER A 50 1.52 12.99 -7.59
CA SER A 50 1.33 13.28 -9.02
C SER A 50 -0.14 13.54 -9.34
N TYR A 51 -1.05 12.75 -8.76
CA TYR A 51 -2.49 12.92 -8.91
C TYR A 51 -2.97 14.28 -8.36
N LEU A 52 -2.48 14.67 -7.18
CA LEU A 52 -2.88 15.91 -6.51
C LEU A 52 -2.29 17.17 -7.14
N LYS A 53 -1.08 17.08 -7.74
CA LYS A 53 -0.36 18.25 -8.26
C LYS A 53 -0.89 18.70 -9.62
N ASP A 54 -1.03 17.82 -10.60
CA ASP A 54 -1.31 18.26 -11.97
C ASP A 54 -1.95 17.21 -12.89
N ILE A 55 -2.88 16.39 -12.38
CA ILE A 55 -3.61 15.49 -13.28
C ILE A 55 -4.57 16.32 -14.15
N LYS A 56 -4.32 16.33 -15.46
CA LYS A 56 -5.13 17.05 -16.46
C LYS A 56 -5.68 16.06 -17.50
N PRO A 57 -6.76 15.32 -17.18
CA PRO A 57 -7.38 14.41 -18.12
C PRO A 57 -7.94 15.19 -19.33
N ARG A 58 -7.69 14.70 -20.54
CA ARG A 58 -8.13 15.33 -21.80
C ARG A 58 -9.46 14.78 -22.31
N SER A 59 -9.98 13.74 -21.68
CA SER A 59 -11.26 13.13 -22.04
C SER A 59 -12.00 12.59 -20.81
N VAL A 60 -13.29 12.30 -20.99
CA VAL A 60 -14.11 11.62 -19.98
C VAL A 60 -13.49 10.25 -19.63
N GLY A 61 -12.98 9.52 -20.62
CA GLY A 61 -12.30 8.24 -20.41
C GLY A 61 -11.03 8.37 -19.57
N GLU A 62 -10.20 9.37 -19.87
CA GLU A 62 -8.99 9.67 -19.07
C GLU A 62 -9.36 10.11 -17.65
N THR A 63 -10.48 10.81 -17.46
CA THR A 63 -10.98 11.21 -16.14
C THR A 63 -11.34 10.00 -15.29
N TYR A 64 -12.06 9.03 -15.88
CA TYR A 64 -12.35 7.77 -15.19
C TYR A 64 -11.07 7.01 -14.87
N LEU A 65 -10.13 6.91 -15.82
CA LEU A 65 -8.86 6.22 -15.58
C LEU A 65 -8.07 6.86 -14.43
N ALA A 66 -8.04 8.19 -14.36
CA ALA A 66 -7.41 8.92 -13.27
C ALA A 66 -8.07 8.61 -11.92
N ILE A 67 -9.41 8.66 -11.84
CA ILE A 67 -10.16 8.38 -10.60
C ILE A 67 -9.96 6.93 -10.17
N TYR A 68 -10.09 5.97 -11.08
CA TYR A 68 -9.83 4.57 -10.77
C TYR A 68 -8.38 4.34 -10.35
N GLY A 69 -7.43 5.00 -11.01
CA GLY A 69 -6.01 4.93 -10.67
C GLY A 69 -5.73 5.36 -9.23
N ILE A 70 -6.23 6.53 -8.81
CA ILE A 70 -5.99 7.00 -7.43
C ILE A 70 -6.66 6.10 -6.39
N LEU A 71 -7.86 5.59 -6.67
CA LEU A 71 -8.54 4.64 -5.78
C LEU A 71 -7.73 3.34 -5.63
N GLN A 72 -7.19 2.81 -6.73
CA GLN A 72 -6.32 1.62 -6.69
C GLN A 72 -5.01 1.90 -5.94
N VAL A 73 -4.39 3.08 -6.13
CA VAL A 73 -3.19 3.48 -5.41
C VAL A 73 -3.42 3.50 -3.90
N LEU A 74 -4.53 4.10 -3.44
CA LEU A 74 -4.90 4.13 -2.02
C LEU A 74 -5.16 2.73 -1.46
N PHE A 75 -5.77 1.84 -2.25
CA PHE A 75 -6.01 0.45 -1.86
C PHE A 75 -4.70 -0.34 -1.71
N VAL A 76 -3.80 -0.23 -2.68
CA VAL A 76 -2.50 -0.91 -2.67
C VAL A 76 -1.64 -0.42 -1.51
N GLN A 77 -1.66 0.89 -1.23
CA GLN A 77 -0.94 1.47 -0.10
C GLN A 77 -1.43 0.92 1.25
N GLN A 78 -2.75 0.77 1.42
CA GLN A 78 -3.30 0.18 2.65
C GLN A 78 -2.82 -1.26 2.88
N ASN A 79 -2.78 -2.09 1.83
CA ASN A 79 -2.27 -3.46 1.94
C ASN A 79 -0.77 -3.48 2.27
N ALA A 80 0.01 -2.57 1.68
CA ALA A 80 1.43 -2.46 1.97
C ALA A 80 1.70 -2.07 3.44
N VAL A 81 0.92 -1.13 4.00
CA VAL A 81 1.01 -0.78 5.43
C VAL A 81 0.64 -1.97 6.32
N GLN A 82 -0.40 -2.73 5.97
CA GLN A 82 -0.77 -3.93 6.71
C GLN A 82 0.36 -4.97 6.68
N HIS A 83 0.96 -5.22 5.51
CA HIS A 83 2.08 -6.14 5.37
C HIS A 83 3.32 -5.70 6.16
N ILE A 84 3.63 -4.40 6.20
CA ILE A 84 4.70 -3.87 7.06
C ILE A 84 4.41 -4.20 8.53
N ALA A 85 3.17 -3.99 8.99
CA ALA A 85 2.78 -4.30 10.37
C ALA A 85 2.91 -5.80 10.68
N GLU A 86 2.44 -6.67 9.78
CA GLU A 86 2.52 -8.13 9.90
C GLU A 86 3.98 -8.61 9.98
N SER A 87 4.85 -8.14 9.08
CA SER A 87 6.27 -8.50 9.05
C SER A 87 7.06 -7.98 10.26
N LEU A 88 6.52 -7.00 10.98
CA LEU A 88 7.09 -6.48 12.24
C LEU A 88 6.35 -7.01 13.48
N HIS A 89 5.37 -7.91 13.31
CA HIS A 89 4.49 -8.45 14.35
C HIS A 89 3.78 -7.37 15.18
N LEU A 90 3.38 -6.27 14.54
CA LEU A 90 2.63 -5.18 15.15
C LEU A 90 1.12 -5.40 14.94
N GLN A 91 0.33 -5.03 15.95
CA GLN A 91 -1.12 -4.91 15.76
C GLN A 91 -1.44 -3.60 15.06
N TYR A 92 -2.13 -3.70 13.92
CA TYR A 92 -2.54 -2.57 13.10
C TYR A 92 -4.05 -2.58 12.91
N GLU A 93 -4.69 -1.46 13.21
CA GLU A 93 -6.12 -1.24 12.97
C GLU A 93 -6.26 -0.09 11.97
N ALA A 94 -6.91 -0.38 10.84
CA ALA A 94 -7.11 0.60 9.78
C ALA A 94 -8.23 1.59 10.12
N ASP A 95 -8.08 2.84 9.67
CA ASP A 95 -9.09 3.87 9.81
C ASP A 95 -10.41 3.50 9.08
N LEU A 96 -11.56 3.85 9.66
CA LEU A 96 -12.88 3.60 9.10
C LEU A 96 -13.04 4.16 7.68
N LEU A 97 -12.49 5.33 7.38
CA LEU A 97 -12.55 5.95 6.06
C LEU A 97 -11.75 5.13 5.03
N LEU A 98 -10.59 4.61 5.43
CA LEU A 98 -9.77 3.75 4.56
C LEU A 98 -10.49 2.43 4.26
N LEU A 99 -11.20 1.89 5.25
CA LEU A 99 -12.07 0.72 5.07
C LEU A 99 -13.23 0.99 4.10
N GLU A 100 -13.77 2.21 4.05
CA GLU A 100 -14.80 2.56 3.07
C GLU A 100 -14.27 2.55 1.63
N ILE A 101 -13.07 3.09 1.40
CA ILE A 101 -12.39 3.01 0.09
C ILE A 101 -12.23 1.55 -0.32
N ARG A 102 -11.86 0.68 0.63
CA ARG A 102 -11.76 -0.76 0.41
C ARG A 102 -13.09 -1.38 0.00
N LYS A 103 -14.19 -1.01 0.66
CA LYS A 103 -15.53 -1.50 0.31
C LYS A 103 -15.92 -1.12 -1.12
N VAL A 104 -15.68 0.12 -1.54
CA VAL A 104 -16.01 0.57 -2.90
C VAL A 104 -15.25 -0.23 -3.97
N ILE A 105 -14.00 -0.59 -3.71
CA ILE A 105 -13.17 -1.37 -4.64
C ILE A 105 -13.51 -2.86 -4.58
N CYS A 106 -13.91 -3.36 -3.40
CA CYS A 106 -14.17 -4.77 -3.15
C CYS A 106 -15.64 -5.20 -3.26
N THR A 107 -16.58 -4.27 -3.46
CA THR A 107 -17.99 -4.63 -3.68
C THR A 107 -18.11 -5.48 -4.95
N PRO A 108 -18.66 -6.71 -4.87
CA PRO A 108 -18.88 -7.54 -6.04
C PRO A 108 -19.86 -6.84 -6.96
N LYS A 109 -19.40 -6.46 -8.16
CA LYS A 109 -20.29 -6.02 -9.22
C LYS A 109 -21.03 -7.26 -9.73
N SER A 110 -22.27 -7.42 -9.29
CA SER A 110 -23.30 -8.28 -9.90
C SER A 110 -22.81 -9.62 -10.47
N GLY A 111 -22.75 -10.66 -9.63
CA GLY A 111 -22.70 -12.06 -10.09
C GLY A 111 -21.36 -12.62 -10.54
N HIS A 112 -20.27 -11.84 -10.51
CA HIS A 112 -18.93 -12.37 -10.75
C HIS A 112 -18.07 -12.24 -9.49
N ASN A 113 -17.25 -13.28 -9.26
CA ASN A 113 -16.32 -13.43 -8.14
C ASN A 113 -15.73 -12.09 -7.69
N VAL A 114 -15.71 -11.87 -6.36
CA VAL A 114 -14.96 -10.79 -5.71
C VAL A 114 -13.66 -10.53 -6.46
N SER A 115 -13.37 -9.24 -6.69
CA SER A 115 -12.12 -8.80 -7.30
C SER A 115 -10.96 -9.60 -6.70
N PRO A 116 -10.10 -10.27 -7.49
CA PRO A 116 -9.02 -11.12 -6.97
C PRO A 116 -8.06 -10.33 -6.06
N PHE A 117 -8.09 -9.01 -6.13
CA PHE A 117 -7.36 -8.09 -5.27
C PHE A 117 -7.90 -8.00 -3.84
N CYS A 118 -9.13 -8.46 -3.56
CA CYS A 118 -9.80 -8.34 -2.26
C CYS A 118 -9.62 -9.54 -1.33
N ASN A 119 -9.06 -10.64 -1.83
CA ASN A 119 -8.75 -11.83 -1.05
C ASN A 119 -7.24 -12.09 -1.07
N LEU A 120 -6.50 -11.45 -0.17
CA LEU A 120 -5.12 -11.85 0.12
C LEU A 120 -4.86 -11.80 1.64
N ASN A 121 -5.53 -12.72 2.33
CA ASN A 121 -5.04 -13.35 3.57
C ASN A 121 -4.64 -14.82 3.27
N GLN A 122 -4.22 -15.14 2.04
CA GLN A 122 -3.76 -16.47 1.67
C GLN A 122 -2.53 -16.35 0.77
N GLY A 123 -1.38 -16.67 1.34
CA GLY A 123 -0.06 -16.65 0.70
C GLY A 123 1.01 -16.25 1.68
#